data_AF-A0AAD4PLX3-F1
#
_entry.id   AF-A0AAD4PLX3-F1
#
_cell.length_a   1.000
_cell.length_b   1.000
_cell.length_c   1.000
_cell.angle_alpha   90.00
_cell.angle_beta   90.00
_cell.angle_gamma   90.00
#
_symmetry.space_group_name_H-M   'P 1'
#
loop_
_entity.id
_entity.type
_entity.pdbx_description
1 polymer ?
#
loop_
_entity_poly.entity_id
_entity_poly.type
_entity_poly.pdbx_seq_one_letter_code
_entity_poly.pdbx_strand_id
1 'polypeptide(L)'
;LSVLIDQLEVPWSSLKAVRVLKINLRPEIRHELLNVDVKTVSELREICRRRENFLNDVQKSHGYVKRTPFKREVTEFVDCQTQSIESESESELDIEALSLVCWNCRKEEHRYQDCVSDRRVFCYGCGAANTYKPSCGKCSKNSKPGTSKSAFKQKTPSTSRSQATMTD
;
A
#
# COMPACT_ATOMS: atom_id res chain seq x y z
N LEU A 1 1.71 -4.16 18.44
CA LEU A 1 1.31 -5.58 18.59
C LEU A 1 1.44 -6.08 20.02
N SER A 2 2.57 -5.92 20.72
CA SER A 2 2.62 -6.20 22.18
C SER A 2 1.54 -5.41 22.92
N VAL A 3 1.48 -4.10 22.68
CA VAL A 3 0.48 -3.19 23.27
C VAL A 3 -0.97 -3.63 23.04
N LEU A 4 -1.28 -4.30 21.91
CA LEU A 4 -2.65 -4.76 21.63
C LEU A 4 -2.96 -6.09 22.33
N ILE A 5 -1.98 -6.96 22.49
CA ILE A 5 -2.14 -8.23 23.23
C ILE A 5 -2.24 -7.94 24.73
N ASP A 6 -1.50 -6.93 25.21
CA ASP A 6 -1.51 -6.51 26.62
C ASP A 6 -2.83 -5.82 27.04
N GLN A 7 -3.65 -5.40 26.07
CA GLN A 7 -4.96 -4.77 26.29
C GLN A 7 -6.13 -5.76 26.31
N LEU A 8 -5.87 -7.06 26.09
CA LEU A 8 -6.91 -8.08 26.15
C LEU A 8 -7.30 -8.34 27.61
N GLU A 9 -8.61 -8.44 27.87
CA GLU A 9 -9.14 -8.79 29.21
C GLU A 9 -8.56 -10.13 29.70
N VAL A 10 -8.30 -11.06 28.79
CA VAL A 10 -7.67 -12.34 29.07
C VAL A 10 -6.38 -12.46 28.25
N PRO A 11 -5.21 -12.58 28.90
CA PRO A 11 -3.93 -12.72 28.19
C PRO A 11 -3.91 -14.03 27.41
N TRP A 12 -3.51 -13.97 26.15
CA TRP A 12 -3.38 -15.16 25.32
C TRP A 12 -2.14 -15.97 25.67
N SER A 13 -2.24 -17.29 25.56
CA SER A 13 -1.06 -18.15 25.58
C SER A 13 -0.16 -17.85 24.38
N SER A 14 1.15 -18.00 24.56
CA SER A 14 2.14 -17.73 23.52
C SER A 14 1.84 -18.50 22.22
N LEU A 15 1.39 -19.75 22.32
CA LEU A 15 1.03 -20.58 21.17
C LEU A 15 -0.21 -20.07 20.43
N LYS A 16 -1.25 -19.64 21.16
CA LYS A 16 -2.46 -19.05 20.57
C LYS A 16 -2.12 -17.76 19.85
N ALA A 17 -1.30 -16.90 20.46
CA ALA A 17 -0.83 -15.67 19.85
C ALA A 17 -0.03 -15.93 18.56
N VAL A 18 0.92 -16.88 18.59
CA VAL A 18 1.68 -17.29 17.38
C VAL A 18 0.76 -17.79 16.28
N ARG A 19 -0.24 -18.63 16.59
CA ARG A 19 -1.19 -19.15 15.60
C ARG A 19 -1.99 -18.02 14.93
N VAL A 20 -2.54 -17.11 15.72
CA VAL A 20 -3.30 -15.96 15.21
C VAL A 20 -2.40 -15.06 14.36
N LEU A 21 -1.17 -14.80 14.81
CA LEU A 21 -0.21 -14.01 14.04
C LEU A 21 0.15 -14.68 12.71
N LYS A 22 0.41 -15.99 12.67
CA LYS A 22 0.71 -16.73 11.42
C LYS A 22 -0.41 -16.59 10.38
N ILE A 23 -1.68 -16.60 10.82
CA ILE A 23 -2.86 -16.44 9.94
C ILE A 23 -2.95 -15.02 9.37
N ASN A 24 -2.42 -14.02 10.08
CA ASN A 24 -2.46 -12.61 9.66
C ASN A 24 -1.20 -12.16 8.90
N LEU A 25 -0.21 -13.03 8.72
CA LEU A 25 0.97 -12.70 7.91
C LEU A 25 0.60 -12.57 6.42
N ARG A 26 1.39 -11.76 5.70
CA ARG A 26 1.33 -11.65 4.25
C ARG A 26 1.43 -13.03 3.58
N PRO A 27 0.66 -13.33 2.52
CA PRO A 27 0.66 -14.64 1.87
C PRO A 27 2.04 -15.15 1.49
N GLU A 28 2.90 -14.27 0.99
CA GLU A 28 4.28 -14.59 0.57
C GLU A 28 5.12 -15.11 1.74
N ILE A 29 4.99 -14.50 2.92
CA ILE A 29 5.69 -14.93 4.13
C ILE A 29 5.02 -16.18 4.72
N ARG A 30 3.68 -16.24 4.67
CA ARG A 30 2.89 -17.32 5.27
C ARG A 30 3.22 -18.69 4.66
N HIS A 31 3.31 -18.78 3.33
CA HIS A 31 3.57 -20.06 2.64
C HIS A 31 4.91 -20.68 3.04
N GLU A 32 5.90 -19.85 3.29
CA GLU A 32 7.23 -20.32 3.68
C GLU A 32 7.31 -20.71 5.16
N LEU A 33 6.50 -20.06 6.00
CA LEU A 33 6.40 -20.36 7.43
C LEU A 33 5.43 -21.51 7.74
N LEU A 34 4.80 -22.11 6.73
CA LEU A 34 3.85 -23.20 6.93
C LEU A 34 4.47 -24.35 7.72
N ASN A 35 5.71 -24.72 7.36
CA ASN A 35 6.42 -25.87 7.90
C ASN A 35 7.40 -25.53 9.04
N VAL A 36 7.48 -24.26 9.43
CA VAL A 36 8.37 -23.85 10.52
C VAL A 36 7.60 -23.92 11.84
N ASP A 37 8.07 -24.80 12.73
CA ASP A 37 7.58 -24.85 14.10
C ASP A 37 8.12 -23.63 14.87
N VAL A 38 7.22 -22.85 15.45
CA VAL A 38 7.54 -21.61 16.13
C VAL A 38 6.81 -21.60 17.46
N LYS A 39 7.57 -21.57 18.55
CA LYS A 39 7.01 -21.71 19.90
C LYS A 39 6.73 -20.35 20.54
N THR A 40 7.45 -19.32 20.10
CA THR A 40 7.40 -17.99 20.72
C THR A 40 7.17 -16.87 19.70
N VAL A 41 6.56 -15.78 20.14
CA VAL A 41 6.32 -14.60 19.30
C VAL A 41 7.64 -13.92 18.91
N SER A 42 8.66 -13.95 19.78
CA SER A 42 9.98 -13.38 19.48
C SER A 42 10.67 -14.12 18.34
N GLU A 43 10.62 -15.45 18.35
CA GLU A 43 11.10 -16.29 17.26
C GLU A 43 10.35 -16.02 15.95
N LEU A 44 9.01 -15.95 16.00
CA LEU A 44 8.20 -15.60 14.83
C LEU A 44 8.63 -14.27 14.21
N ARG A 45 8.85 -13.24 15.04
CA ARG A 45 9.27 -11.90 14.60
C ARG A 45 10.62 -11.93 13.92
N GLU A 46 11.57 -12.66 14.48
CA GLU A 46 12.91 -12.76 13.94
C GLU A 46 12.91 -13.47 12.58
N ILE A 47 12.14 -14.55 12.43
CA ILE A 47 12.01 -15.24 11.15
C ILE A 47 11.33 -14.34 10.11
N CYS A 48 10.23 -13.65 10.48
CA CYS A 48 9.56 -12.70 9.58
C CYS A 48 10.52 -11.59 9.12
N ARG A 49 11.30 -11.01 10.03
CA ARG A 49 12.28 -9.97 9.73
C ARG A 49 13.37 -10.47 8.78
N ARG A 50 13.93 -11.65 9.02
CA ARG A 50 14.92 -12.27 8.10
C ARG A 50 14.31 -12.47 6.72
N ARG A 51 13.06 -12.93 6.64
CA ARG A 51 12.42 -13.15 5.34
C ARG A 51 12.11 -11.85 4.61
N GLU A 52 11.64 -10.83 5.31
CA GLU A 52 11.43 -9.49 4.73
C GLU A 52 12.74 -8.91 4.20
N ASN A 53 13.84 -9.04 4.93
CA ASN A 53 15.15 -8.62 4.46
C ASN A 53 15.57 -9.38 3.21
N PHE A 54 15.40 -10.71 3.18
CA PHE A 54 15.68 -11.51 1.99
C PHE A 54 14.84 -11.07 0.78
N LEU A 55 13.53 -10.88 0.96
CA LEU A 55 12.65 -10.42 -0.11
C LEU A 55 13.07 -9.03 -0.63
N ASN A 56 13.44 -8.12 0.26
CA ASN A 56 13.95 -6.80 -0.10
C ASN A 56 15.26 -6.89 -0.88
N ASP A 57 16.16 -7.80 -0.51
CA ASP A 57 17.46 -7.95 -1.17
C ASP A 57 17.34 -8.65 -2.52
N VAL A 58 16.49 -9.68 -2.63
CA VAL A 58 16.11 -10.29 -3.91
C VAL A 58 15.48 -9.23 -4.83
N GLN A 59 14.59 -8.39 -4.30
CA GLN A 59 13.96 -7.33 -5.09
C GLN A 59 14.98 -6.30 -5.61
N LYS A 60 16.02 -5.99 -4.82
CA LYS A 60 17.12 -5.12 -5.25
C LYS A 60 18.07 -5.80 -6.23
N SER A 61 18.45 -7.06 -6.00
CA SER A 61 19.49 -7.75 -6.79
C SER A 61 18.97 -8.18 -8.16
N HIS A 62 17.72 -8.66 -8.24
CA HIS A 62 17.10 -9.05 -9.51
C HIS A 62 16.68 -7.85 -10.36
N GLY A 63 17.07 -6.63 -9.99
CA GLY A 63 16.82 -5.43 -10.77
C GLY A 63 15.36 -5.31 -11.17
N TYR A 64 14.45 -5.57 -10.22
CA TYR A 64 13.02 -5.75 -10.50
C TYR A 64 12.50 -4.47 -11.15
N VAL A 65 12.50 -4.49 -12.48
CA VAL A 65 11.64 -3.71 -13.35
C VAL A 65 10.30 -3.83 -12.68
N LYS A 66 9.80 -2.73 -12.08
CA LYS A 66 8.41 -2.65 -11.64
C LYS A 66 7.62 -3.28 -12.78
N ARG A 67 7.01 -4.45 -12.55
CA ARG A 67 6.03 -4.98 -13.50
C ARG A 67 5.12 -3.79 -13.74
N THR A 68 5.23 -3.22 -14.93
CA THR A 68 4.38 -2.13 -15.36
C THR A 68 2.98 -2.61 -15.02
N PRO A 69 2.20 -1.80 -14.27
CA PRO A 69 0.86 -2.23 -13.89
C PRO A 69 0.18 -2.62 -15.18
N PHE A 70 -0.31 -3.86 -15.22
CA PHE A 70 -1.09 -4.45 -16.30
C PHE A 70 -1.66 -3.37 -17.21
N LYS A 71 -1.04 -3.16 -18.38
CA LYS A 71 -1.80 -2.62 -19.51
C LYS A 71 -2.91 -3.64 -19.68
N ARG A 72 -4.14 -3.26 -19.34
CA ARG A 72 -5.32 -4.04 -19.69
C ARG A 72 -5.26 -4.22 -21.20
N GLU A 73 -4.79 -5.38 -21.64
CA GLU A 73 -5.13 -5.87 -22.95
C GLU A 73 -6.59 -6.28 -22.80
N VAL A 74 -7.48 -5.43 -23.33
CA VAL A 74 -8.91 -5.68 -23.36
C VAL A 74 -9.11 -6.77 -24.41
N THR A 75 -8.99 -8.03 -23.98
CA THR A 75 -9.52 -9.14 -24.74
C THR A 75 -11.01 -9.21 -24.40
N GLU A 76 -11.85 -8.86 -25.36
CA GLU A 76 -13.30 -9.04 -25.29
C GLU A 76 -13.58 -10.54 -25.10
N PHE A 77 -13.83 -10.95 -23.86
CA PHE A 77 -14.31 -12.30 -23.55
C PHE A 77 -15.83 -12.29 -23.60
N VAL A 78 -16.33 -13.05 -24.57
CA VAL A 78 -17.73 -13.44 -24.77
C VAL A 78 -18.29 -14.11 -23.51
N ASP A 79 -19.54 -13.78 -23.19
CA ASP A 79 -20.31 -14.24 -22.04
C ASP A 79 -20.23 -15.76 -21.80
N CYS A 80 -19.76 -16.15 -20.62
CA CYS A 80 -19.95 -17.49 -20.09
C CYS A 80 -20.82 -17.41 -18.83
N GLN A 81 -21.96 -18.08 -18.91
CA GLN A 81 -23.06 -18.08 -17.95
C GLN A 81 -22.60 -18.37 -16.52
N THR A 82 -22.98 -17.48 -15.61
CA THR A 82 -22.86 -17.64 -14.17
C THR A 82 -23.94 -18.61 -13.70
N GLN A 83 -23.55 -19.79 -13.22
CA GLN A 83 -24.44 -20.63 -12.42
C GLN A 83 -24.41 -20.15 -10.97
N SER A 84 -25.60 -19.76 -10.52
CA SER A 84 -25.95 -19.34 -9.17
C SER A 84 -25.68 -20.48 -8.19
N ILE A 85 -24.79 -20.25 -7.22
CA ILE A 85 -24.72 -21.04 -5.99
C ILE A 85 -25.44 -20.23 -4.92
N GLU A 86 -26.67 -20.61 -4.65
CA GLU A 86 -27.42 -20.18 -3.46
C GLU A 86 -26.70 -20.75 -2.23
N SER A 87 -26.32 -19.88 -1.31
CA SER A 87 -25.87 -20.28 0.03
C SER A 87 -26.59 -19.41 1.06
N GLU A 88 -27.34 -20.09 1.89
CA GLU A 88 -28.26 -19.54 2.89
C GLU A 88 -27.51 -18.97 4.10
N SER A 89 -27.92 -17.76 4.46
CA SER A 89 -28.02 -17.12 5.78
C SER A 89 -27.25 -17.69 6.98
N GLU A 90 -26.29 -16.91 7.50
CA GLU A 90 -26.05 -16.79 8.94
C GLU A 90 -25.67 -15.34 9.33
N SER A 91 -26.59 -14.70 10.10
CA SER A 91 -26.44 -13.52 10.94
C SER A 91 -25.69 -12.30 10.37
N GLU A 92 -26.44 -11.41 9.72
CA GLU A 92 -26.05 -10.02 9.46
C GLU A 92 -25.94 -9.26 10.80
N LEU A 93 -24.71 -9.16 11.31
CA LEU A 93 -24.35 -7.96 12.05
C LEU A 93 -24.29 -6.85 11.00
N ASP A 94 -25.21 -5.89 11.07
CA ASP A 94 -25.18 -4.66 10.28
C ASP A 94 -23.87 -3.91 10.57
N ILE A 95 -22.82 -4.30 9.87
CA ILE A 95 -21.64 -3.45 9.71
C ILE A 95 -22.17 -2.32 8.85
N GLU A 96 -22.54 -1.21 9.48
CA GLU A 96 -22.79 0.06 8.78
C GLU A 96 -21.59 0.32 7.88
N ALA A 97 -21.71 -0.09 6.62
CA ALA A 97 -20.70 0.12 5.62
C ALA A 97 -20.63 1.63 5.46
N LEU A 98 -19.58 2.25 6.03
CA LEU A 98 -19.32 3.68 5.89
C LEU A 98 -19.49 4.04 4.41
N SER A 99 -20.59 4.74 4.12
CA SER A 99 -21.04 5.04 2.76
C SER A 99 -19.89 5.66 1.99
N LEU A 100 -19.53 5.06 0.85
CA LEU A 100 -18.39 5.47 0.05
C LEU A 100 -18.71 6.75 -0.72
N VAL A 101 -18.58 7.91 -0.06
CA VAL A 101 -18.87 9.21 -0.67
C VAL A 101 -17.72 9.64 -1.61
N CYS A 102 -18.02 9.86 -2.88
CA CYS A 102 -17.10 10.44 -3.85
C CYS A 102 -16.72 11.88 -3.45
N TRP A 103 -15.42 12.14 -3.21
CA TRP A 103 -14.96 13.50 -2.87
C TRP A 103 -15.05 14.52 -4.01
N ASN A 104 -15.23 14.08 -5.27
CA ASN A 104 -15.41 14.97 -6.42
C ASN A 104 -16.86 15.47 -6.53
N CYS A 105 -17.81 14.54 -6.68
CA CYS A 105 -19.23 14.86 -6.96
C CYS A 105 -20.18 14.70 -5.77
N ARG A 106 -19.71 14.16 -4.64
CA ARG A 106 -20.48 13.90 -3.41
C ARG A 106 -21.59 12.84 -3.52
N LYS A 107 -21.56 12.01 -4.56
CA LYS A 107 -22.45 10.85 -4.70
C LYS A 107 -21.82 9.60 -4.03
N GLU A 108 -22.65 8.68 -3.57
CA GLU A 108 -22.25 7.47 -2.81
C GLU A 108 -21.97 6.23 -3.68
N GLU A 109 -21.97 6.40 -4.99
CA GLU A 109 -21.91 5.29 -5.95
C GLU A 109 -20.47 4.88 -6.30
N HIS A 110 -19.49 5.77 -6.17
CA HIS A 110 -18.16 5.57 -6.73
C HIS A 110 -17.04 6.30 -5.95
N ARG A 111 -15.79 5.90 -6.20
CA ARG A 111 -14.61 6.63 -5.71
C ARG A 111 -14.30 7.80 -6.63
N TYR A 112 -13.64 8.84 -6.11
CA TYR A 112 -13.27 10.01 -6.92
C TYR A 112 -12.38 9.66 -8.15
N GLN A 113 -11.69 8.52 -8.12
CA GLN A 113 -10.84 8.02 -9.22
C GLN A 113 -11.68 7.54 -10.42
N ASP A 114 -12.88 7.04 -10.14
CA ASP A 114 -13.83 6.50 -11.12
C ASP A 114 -14.91 7.54 -11.49
N CYS A 115 -14.79 8.77 -10.98
CA CYS A 115 -15.77 9.83 -11.20
C CYS A 115 -15.71 10.38 -12.63
N VAL A 116 -16.82 10.28 -13.34
CA VAL A 116 -16.98 10.78 -14.73
C VAL A 116 -17.35 12.27 -14.78
N SER A 117 -17.82 12.85 -13.67
CA SER A 117 -18.13 14.29 -13.60
C SER A 117 -16.88 15.17 -13.71
N ASP A 118 -17.07 16.44 -14.05
CA ASP A 118 -15.98 17.42 -14.13
C ASP A 118 -15.13 17.43 -12.85
N ARG A 119 -13.82 17.50 -13.04
CA ARG A 119 -12.85 17.45 -11.94
C ARG A 119 -12.88 18.75 -11.15
N ARG A 120 -13.28 18.66 -9.88
CA ARG A 120 -13.21 19.76 -8.92
C ARG A 120 -11.94 19.67 -8.09
N VAL A 121 -11.46 20.82 -7.64
CA VAL A 121 -10.33 20.87 -6.70
C VAL A 121 -10.83 20.46 -5.32
N PHE A 122 -10.17 19.50 -4.68
CA PHE A 122 -10.44 19.10 -3.30
C PHE A 122 -9.17 18.55 -2.64
N CYS A 123 -9.21 18.44 -1.31
CA CYS A 123 -8.08 17.96 -0.52
C CYS A 123 -8.03 16.43 -0.55
N TYR A 124 -6.97 15.87 -1.14
CA TYR A 124 -6.73 14.41 -1.15
C TYR A 124 -6.51 13.78 0.23
N GLY A 125 -6.40 14.56 1.31
CA GLY A 125 -6.26 14.06 2.68
C GLY A 125 -7.57 13.94 3.45
N CYS A 126 -8.47 14.92 3.30
CA CYS A 126 -9.70 15.01 4.10
C CYS A 126 -10.97 15.29 3.27
N GLY A 127 -10.86 15.38 1.96
CA GLY A 127 -11.99 15.66 1.07
C GLY A 127 -12.53 17.09 1.13
N ALA A 128 -11.86 18.06 1.77
CA ALA A 128 -12.30 19.46 1.79
C ALA A 128 -12.36 20.06 0.36
N ALA A 129 -13.46 20.74 0.01
CA ALA A 129 -13.63 21.33 -1.32
C ALA A 129 -12.69 22.54 -1.53
N ASN A 130 -12.33 22.80 -2.79
CA ASN A 130 -11.59 23.98 -3.27
C ASN A 130 -10.24 24.22 -2.59
N THR A 131 -9.55 23.17 -2.13
CA THR A 131 -8.23 23.31 -1.54
C THR A 131 -7.36 22.09 -1.85
N TYR A 132 -6.08 22.32 -2.15
CA TYR A 132 -5.10 21.24 -2.23
C TYR A 132 -4.59 20.87 -0.83
N LYS A 133 -3.98 19.67 -0.70
CA LYS A 133 -3.45 19.17 0.58
C LYS A 133 -2.45 20.13 1.27
N PRO A 134 -1.48 20.78 0.57
CA PRO A 134 -0.56 21.72 1.19
C PRO A 134 -1.25 22.96 1.78
N SER A 135 -2.31 23.42 1.10
CA SER A 135 -3.08 24.62 1.48
C SER A 135 -4.24 24.31 2.42
N CYS A 136 -4.52 23.03 2.69
CA CYS A 136 -5.68 22.62 3.46
C CYS A 136 -5.47 22.86 4.95
N GLY A 137 -6.23 23.78 5.56
CA GLY A 137 -6.10 24.13 6.98
C GLY A 137 -6.32 22.96 7.97
N LYS A 138 -7.00 21.87 7.53
CA LYS A 138 -7.15 20.63 8.32
C LYS A 138 -5.92 19.72 8.23
N CYS A 139 -5.31 19.60 7.05
CA CYS A 139 -4.22 18.64 6.81
C CYS A 139 -2.83 19.24 6.96
N SER A 140 -2.66 20.54 6.72
CA SER A 140 -1.36 21.22 6.79
C SER A 140 -0.77 21.16 8.19
N LYS A 141 -1.60 21.28 9.23
CA LYS A 141 -1.18 21.23 10.64
C LYS A 141 -0.57 19.89 11.08
N ASN A 142 -0.99 18.79 10.46
CA ASN A 142 -0.50 17.44 10.75
C ASN A 142 0.58 16.96 9.77
N SER A 143 0.99 17.80 8.81
CA SER A 143 2.08 17.46 7.92
C SER A 143 3.38 17.61 8.70
N LYS A 144 3.82 16.54 9.37
CA LYS A 144 5.21 16.48 9.86
C LYS A 144 6.10 16.86 8.68
N PRO A 145 7.03 17.82 8.83
CA PRO A 145 7.95 18.17 7.75
C PRO A 145 8.66 16.88 7.36
N GLY A 146 8.28 16.33 6.21
CA GLY A 146 8.85 15.10 5.71
C GLY A 146 10.33 15.32 5.59
N THR A 147 11.13 14.42 6.16
CA THR A 147 12.55 14.33 5.92
C THR A 147 12.76 14.28 4.41
N SER A 148 13.04 15.44 3.81
CA SER A 148 13.24 15.60 2.38
C SER A 148 14.56 14.94 2.00
N LYS A 149 14.54 13.61 1.86
CA LYS A 149 15.57 12.87 1.12
C LYS A 149 15.25 12.96 -0.36
N SER A 150 15.80 13.97 -1.02
CA SER A 150 16.75 13.79 -2.12
C SER A 150 17.04 15.16 -2.69
N ALA A 151 18.21 15.70 -2.35
CA ALA A 151 18.80 16.76 -3.13
C ALA A 151 19.04 16.19 -4.53
N PHE A 152 18.15 16.52 -5.47
CA PHE A 152 18.39 16.30 -6.89
C PHE A 152 19.55 17.22 -7.27
N LYS A 153 20.77 16.71 -7.12
CA LYS A 153 22.01 17.40 -7.45
C LYS A 153 21.97 17.64 -8.97
N GLN A 154 21.59 18.84 -9.36
CA GLN A 154 21.61 19.26 -10.76
C GLN A 154 23.05 19.07 -11.25
N LYS A 155 23.26 18.11 -12.16
CA LYS A 155 24.52 17.95 -12.89
C LYS A 155 24.70 19.21 -13.72
N THR A 156 25.65 20.04 -13.33
CA THR A 156 26.15 21.14 -14.15
C THR A 156 26.69 20.57 -15.47
N PRO A 157 26.34 21.12 -16.63
CA PRO A 157 26.90 20.70 -17.91
C PRO A 157 28.40 21.04 -17.93
N SER A 158 29.24 20.02 -18.14
CA SER A 158 30.67 20.15 -18.37
C SER A 158 30.91 20.87 -19.69
N THR A 159 31.42 22.09 -19.60
CA THR A 159 31.93 22.89 -20.73
C THR A 159 33.07 22.15 -21.42
N SER A 160 32.80 21.61 -22.60
CA SER A 160 33.80 21.24 -23.59
C SER A 160 34.19 22.46 -24.43
N ARG A 161 35.47 22.50 -24.86
CA ARG A 161 36.01 23.12 -26.10
C ARG A 161 36.86 24.39 -25.94
N SER A 162 38.12 24.28 -26.33
CA SER A 162 38.93 25.23 -27.15
C SER A 162 40.29 24.55 -27.42
N GLN A 163 40.45 23.89 -28.56
CA GLN A 163 41.02 24.38 -29.84
C GLN A 163 42.54 24.64 -29.79
N ALA A 164 43.24 23.84 -30.60
CA ALA A 164 44.67 23.91 -30.88
C ALA A 164 44.98 25.07 -31.84
N THR A 165 46.07 25.77 -31.59
CA THR A 165 46.68 26.76 -32.49
C THR A 165 47.90 26.15 -33.15
N MET A 166 47.86 26.00 -34.49
CA MET A 166 49.04 25.87 -35.36
C MET A 166 49.38 27.25 -35.92
N THR A 167 50.64 27.67 -35.77
CA THR A 167 51.41 28.70 -36.52
C THR A 167 52.81 28.66 -35.88
N ASP A 168 53.96 28.55 -36.55
CA ASP A 168 54.40 28.53 -37.96
C ASP A 168 55.60 27.56 -38.04
#